data_AF-A0A396I242-F1
#
_entry.id   AF-A0A396I242-F1
#
_cell.length_a   1.000
_cell.length_b   1.000
_cell.length_c   1.000
_cell.angle_alpha   90.00
_cell.angle_beta   90.00
_cell.angle_gamma   90.00
#
_symmetry.space_group_name_H-M   'P 1'
#
loop_
_entity.id
_entity.type
_entity.pdbx_description
1 polymer ?
#
loop_
_entity_poly.entity_id
_entity_poly.type
_entity_poly.pdbx_seq_one_letter_code
_entity_poly.pdbx_strand_id
1 'polypeptide(L)'
;MVESKKKTETVHSPLVTYASMISLLTLAPPFVNLLWYTMTAMDGSILKTFDYLNNNGLQGFVNLWPKPTLLSFQIIAVYAVFEATLQLLLPGETVYGPISPTGNRPVYKVSFSLFSFFLYFTPACNQITRYIHIHL
;
A
#
# COMPACT_ATOMS: atom_id res chain seq x y z
N MET A 1 28.05 39.73 7.77
CA MET A 1 27.45 38.69 6.93
C MET A 1 26.14 38.30 7.58
N VAL A 2 25.04 38.87 7.11
CA VAL A 2 23.71 38.74 7.73
C VAL A 2 23.08 37.45 7.23
N GLU A 3 22.86 36.54 8.17
CA GLU A 3 22.16 35.28 7.93
C GLU A 3 20.69 35.54 7.64
N SER A 4 20.32 35.49 6.36
CA SER A 4 18.93 35.62 5.92
C SER A 4 18.19 34.32 6.22
N LYS A 5 17.46 34.28 7.34
CA LYS A 5 16.44 33.26 7.62
C LYS A 5 15.39 33.31 6.51
N LYS A 6 15.53 32.43 5.53
CA LYS A 6 14.49 32.15 4.53
C LYS A 6 13.27 31.58 5.26
N LYS A 7 12.28 32.44 5.50
CA LYS A 7 10.99 32.04 6.09
C LYS A 7 10.28 31.21 5.02
N THR A 8 10.30 29.89 5.19
CA THR A 8 9.54 28.96 4.34
C THR A 8 8.06 29.28 4.53
N GLU A 9 7.48 30.00 3.59
CA GLU A 9 6.04 30.26 3.57
C GLU A 9 5.32 28.96 3.22
N THR A 10 4.99 28.17 4.24
CA THR A 10 4.04 27.08 4.09
C THR A 10 2.65 27.72 3.90
N VAL A 11 1.91 27.28 2.87
CA VAL A 11 0.59 27.81 2.50
C VAL A 11 -0.41 27.72 3.66
N HIS A 12 -0.16 26.84 4.64
CA HIS A 12 -0.90 26.71 5.89
C HIS A 12 0.06 26.79 7.08
N SER A 13 -0.48 27.10 8.26
CA SER A 13 0.26 27.04 9.52
C SER A 13 0.97 25.68 9.65
N PRO A 14 2.23 25.62 10.11
CA PRO A 14 2.97 24.37 10.27
C PRO A 14 2.19 23.32 11.06
N LEU A 15 1.43 23.75 12.07
CA LEU A 15 0.59 22.90 12.91
C LEU A 15 -0.54 22.20 12.12
N VAL A 16 -1.19 22.91 11.20
CA VAL A 16 -2.26 22.35 10.34
C VAL A 16 -1.68 21.32 9.37
N THR A 17 -0.46 21.56 8.88
CA THR A 17 0.22 20.64 7.97
C THR A 17 0.58 19.32 8.67
N TYR A 18 1.15 19.38 9.88
CA TYR A 18 1.45 18.16 10.64
C TYR A 18 0.18 17.44 11.09
N ALA A 19 -0.84 18.17 11.52
CA ALA A 19 -2.12 17.60 11.92
C ALA A 19 -2.80 16.85 10.75
N SER A 20 -2.80 17.43 9.54
CA SER A 20 -3.38 16.78 8.36
C SER A 20 -2.60 15.55 7.94
N MET A 21 -1.26 15.60 7.96
CA MET A 21 -0.40 14.46 7.64
C MET A 21 -0.62 13.30 8.61
N ILE A 22 -0.63 13.57 9.93
CA ILE A 22 -0.86 12.55 10.95
C ILE A 22 -2.27 11.98 10.83
N SER A 23 -3.27 12.83 10.58
CA SER A 23 -4.65 12.39 10.35
C SER A 23 -4.73 11.43 9.16
N LEU A 24 -4.11 11.74 8.02
CA LEU A 24 -4.09 10.88 6.85
C LEU A 24 -3.39 9.54 7.12
N LEU A 25 -2.22 9.57 7.78
CA LEU A 25 -1.45 8.36 8.08
C LEU A 25 -2.17 7.45 9.08
N THR A 26 -2.90 8.01 10.04
CA THR A 26 -3.63 7.24 11.05
C THR A 26 -5.00 6.77 10.58
N LEU A 27 -5.67 7.53 9.70
CA LEU A 27 -7.01 7.22 9.21
C LEU A 27 -7.00 6.27 8.00
N ALA A 28 -5.94 6.27 7.18
CA ALA A 28 -5.89 5.42 5.99
C ALA A 28 -5.90 3.90 6.31
N PRO A 29 -5.09 3.38 7.25
CA PRO A 29 -5.14 1.95 7.61
C PRO A 29 -6.51 1.47 8.11
N PRO A 30 -7.18 2.15 9.08
CA PRO A 30 -8.49 1.71 9.53
C PRO A 30 -9.58 1.86 8.47
N PHE A 31 -9.50 2.87 7.61
CA PHE A 31 -10.49 3.06 6.54
C PHE A 31 -10.46 1.89 5.54
N VAL A 32 -9.26 1.47 5.10
CA VAL A 32 -9.10 0.32 4.21
C VAL A 32 -9.57 -0.98 4.87
N ASN A 33 -9.30 -1.17 6.17
CA ASN A 33 -9.78 -2.33 6.91
C ASN A 33 -11.32 -2.38 7.00
N LEU A 34 -11.97 -1.24 7.24
CA LEU A 34 -13.44 -1.14 7.25
C LEU A 34 -14.05 -1.45 5.88
N LEU A 35 -13.43 -0.95 4.81
CA LEU A 35 -13.85 -1.25 3.45
C LEU A 35 -13.74 -2.76 3.15
N TRP A 36 -12.60 -3.37 3.48
CA TRP A 36 -12.39 -4.80 3.29
C TRP A 36 -13.41 -5.65 4.05
N TYR A 37 -13.67 -5.33 5.32
CA TYR A 37 -14.66 -6.05 6.12
C TYR A 37 -16.08 -5.92 5.56
N THR A 38 -16.44 -4.71 5.11
CA THR A 38 -17.76 -4.48 4.48
C THR A 38 -17.94 -5.38 3.26
N MET A 39 -16.91 -5.50 2.41
CA MET A 39 -16.98 -6.29 1.18
C MET A 39 -16.91 -7.80 1.43
N THR A 40 -16.14 -8.25 2.44
CA THR A 40 -15.88 -9.68 2.67
C THR A 40 -16.80 -10.34 3.69
N ALA A 41 -17.19 -9.63 4.74
CA ALA A 41 -17.99 -10.18 5.84
C ALA A 41 -19.47 -9.75 5.80
N MET A 42 -19.77 -8.61 5.16
CA MET A 42 -21.11 -8.00 5.19
C MET A 42 -21.75 -7.87 3.79
N ASP A 43 -21.26 -8.62 2.80
CA ASP A 43 -21.73 -8.64 1.40
C ASP A 43 -21.80 -7.26 0.73
N GLY A 44 -20.91 -6.34 1.13
CA GLY A 44 -20.88 -4.96 0.64
C GLY A 44 -21.87 -4.01 1.30
N SER A 45 -22.63 -4.43 2.31
CA SER A 45 -23.63 -3.60 2.98
C SER A 45 -23.03 -2.69 4.05
N ILE A 46 -22.97 -1.38 3.75
CA ILE A 46 -22.41 -0.36 4.66
C ILE A 46 -23.24 -0.22 5.95
N LEU A 47 -24.56 -0.32 5.84
CA LEU A 47 -25.48 -0.19 6.99
C LEU A 47 -25.21 -1.26 8.04
N LYS A 48 -25.04 -2.52 7.60
CA LYS A 48 -24.75 -3.62 8.52
C LYS A 48 -23.36 -3.49 9.17
N THR A 49 -22.37 -2.96 8.46
CA THR A 49 -21.05 -2.66 9.06
C THR A 49 -21.17 -1.58 10.14
N PHE A 50 -21.97 -0.54 9.89
CA PHE A 50 -22.20 0.52 10.87
C PHE A 50 -22.95 0.00 12.10
N ASP A 51 -23.98 -0.81 11.91
CA ASP A 51 -24.70 -1.47 13.01
C ASP A 51 -23.77 -2.37 13.82
N TYR A 52 -22.89 -3.12 13.15
CA TYR A 52 -21.89 -3.96 13.81
C TYR A 52 -20.89 -3.14 14.64
N LEU A 53 -20.41 -2.02 14.09
CA LEU A 53 -19.47 -1.12 14.78
C LEU A 53 -20.14 -0.41 15.96
N ASN A 54 -21.41 -0.03 15.84
CA ASN A 54 -22.19 0.58 16.92
C ASN A 54 -22.45 -0.41 18.06
N ASN A 55 -22.72 -1.67 17.73
CA ASN A 55 -22.98 -2.73 18.72
C ASN A 55 -21.70 -3.26 19.41
N ASN A 56 -20.57 -3.33 18.70
CA ASN A 56 -19.31 -3.87 19.24
C ASN A 56 -18.30 -2.78 19.67
N GLY A 57 -18.59 -1.52 19.37
CA GLY A 57 -17.78 -0.36 19.74
C GLY A 57 -16.33 -0.43 19.27
N LEU A 58 -15.43 0.20 20.03
CA LEU A 58 -13.99 0.22 19.77
C LEU A 58 -13.35 -1.18 19.83
N GLN A 59 -13.94 -2.11 20.58
CA GLN A 59 -13.44 -3.49 20.67
C GLN A 59 -13.69 -4.25 19.36
N GLY A 60 -14.88 -4.08 18.75
CA GLY A 60 -15.19 -4.63 17.43
C GLY A 60 -14.26 -4.07 16.34
N PHE A 61 -13.87 -2.81 16.47
CA PHE A 61 -12.93 -2.18 15.55
C PHE A 61 -11.51 -2.74 15.66
N VAL A 62 -11.00 -2.97 16.88
CA VAL A 62 -9.68 -3.59 17.08
C VAL A 62 -9.69 -5.06 16.64
N ASN A 63 -10.79 -5.78 16.89
CA ASN A 63 -10.95 -7.15 16.45
C ASN A 63 -11.06 -7.30 14.92
N LEU A 64 -11.40 -6.23 14.21
CA LEU A 64 -11.41 -6.18 12.75
C LEU A 64 -10.01 -6.34 12.14
N TRP A 65 -8.97 -6.03 12.91
CA TRP A 65 -7.62 -6.02 12.40
C TRP A 65 -7.13 -7.45 12.23
N PRO A 66 -6.66 -7.82 11.03
CA PRO A 66 -6.12 -9.15 10.80
C PRO A 66 -4.90 -9.37 11.69
N LYS A 67 -4.90 -10.46 12.45
CA LYS A 67 -3.76 -10.82 13.29
C LYS A 67 -2.60 -11.24 12.36
N PRO A 68 -1.43 -10.58 12.43
CA PRO A 68 -0.31 -10.95 11.58
C PRO A 68 0.13 -12.37 11.94
N THR A 69 0.02 -13.30 11.00
CA THR A 69 0.53 -14.67 11.17
C THR A 69 1.95 -14.76 10.63
N LEU A 70 2.76 -15.64 11.22
CA LEU A 70 4.14 -15.88 10.76
C LEU A 70 4.19 -16.31 9.29
N LEU A 71 3.20 -17.10 8.87
CA LEU A 71 3.04 -17.57 7.49
C LEU A 71 2.79 -16.39 6.54
N SER A 72 1.87 -15.47 6.87
CA SER A 72 1.62 -14.27 6.07
C SER A 72 2.89 -13.44 5.87
N PHE A 73 3.69 -13.27 6.93
CA PHE A 73 4.95 -12.53 6.83
C PHE A 73 5.97 -13.24 5.92
N GLN A 74 6.10 -14.56 6.04
CA GLN A 74 6.99 -15.34 5.18
C GLN A 74 6.59 -15.24 3.70
N ILE A 75 5.30 -15.35 3.38
CA ILE A 75 4.81 -15.21 2.00
C ILE A 75 5.14 -13.82 1.46
N ILE A 76 4.83 -12.75 2.21
CA ILE A 76 5.09 -11.38 1.77
C ILE A 76 6.59 -11.15 1.58
N ALA A 77 7.43 -11.65 2.49
CA ALA A 77 8.87 -11.52 2.39
C ALA A 77 9.44 -12.25 1.17
N VAL A 78 9.04 -13.50 0.93
CA VAL A 78 9.47 -14.27 -0.25
C VAL A 78 8.99 -13.60 -1.54
N TYR A 79 7.74 -13.12 -1.56
CA TYR A 79 7.19 -12.38 -2.69
C TYR A 79 8.00 -11.10 -2.94
N ALA A 80 8.25 -10.28 -1.91
CA ALA A 80 9.02 -9.04 -2.05
C ALA A 80 10.46 -9.28 -2.55
N VAL A 81 11.12 -10.35 -2.09
CA VAL A 81 12.45 -10.72 -2.58
C VAL A 81 12.39 -11.16 -4.03
N PHE A 82 11.37 -11.93 -4.41
CA PHE A 82 11.13 -12.33 -5.79
C PHE A 82 10.90 -11.12 -6.70
N GLU A 83 10.02 -10.19 -6.30
CA GLU A 83 9.77 -8.90 -6.99
C GLU A 83 11.06 -8.11 -7.20
N ALA A 84 11.85 -7.92 -6.13
CA ALA A 84 13.09 -7.17 -6.19
C ALA A 84 14.13 -7.85 -7.11
N THR A 85 14.20 -9.17 -7.06
CA THR A 85 15.12 -9.96 -7.91
C THR A 85 14.74 -9.83 -9.38
N LEU A 86 13.44 -9.89 -9.70
CA LEU A 86 12.96 -9.69 -11.07
C LEU A 86 13.22 -8.26 -11.55
N GLN A 87 12.92 -7.25 -10.73
CA GLN A 87 13.20 -5.85 -11.07
C GLN A 87 14.68 -5.59 -11.36
N LEU A 88 15.60 -6.29 -10.68
CA LEU A 88 17.04 -6.16 -10.90
C LEU A 88 17.51 -6.95 -12.14
N LEU A 89 17.11 -8.23 -12.25
CA LEU A 89 17.63 -9.16 -13.26
C LEU A 89 16.99 -9.00 -14.64
N LEU A 90 15.73 -8.55 -14.73
CA LEU A 90 15.07 -8.41 -16.02
C LEU A 90 15.79 -7.35 -16.88
N PRO A 91 16.25 -7.69 -18.09
CA PRO A 91 16.79 -6.70 -19.02
C PRO A 91 15.66 -5.74 -19.43
N GLY A 92 15.93 -4.44 -19.36
CA GLY A 92 14.96 -3.39 -19.57
C GLY A 92 15.65 -2.12 -20.04
N GLU A 93 14.91 -1.26 -20.75
CA GLU A 93 15.44 -0.01 -21.28
C GLU A 93 15.71 0.97 -20.12
N THR A 94 16.84 1.69 -20.20
CA THR A 94 17.17 2.72 -19.22
C THR A 94 16.50 4.04 -19.60
N VAL A 95 15.57 4.49 -18.77
CA VAL A 95 14.87 5.76 -18.90
C VAL A 95 15.45 6.77 -17.92
N TYR A 96 15.72 7.99 -18.39
CA TYR A 96 16.24 9.06 -17.56
C TYR A 96 15.10 9.88 -16.97
N GLY A 97 15.12 10.05 -15.65
CA GLY A 97 14.21 10.94 -14.96
C GLY A 97 14.55 12.42 -15.17
N PRO A 98 13.70 13.32 -14.63
CA PRO A 98 13.97 14.76 -14.65
C PRO A 98 15.24 15.07 -13.86
N ILE A 99 15.99 16.07 -14.34
CA ILE A 99 17.23 16.52 -13.68
C ILE A 99 16.82 17.21 -12.38
N SER A 100 17.39 16.77 -11.25
CA SER A 100 17.12 17.41 -9.97
C SER A 100 17.69 18.85 -9.96
N PRO A 101 17.17 19.75 -9.11
CA PRO A 101 17.77 21.08 -8.93
C PRO A 101 19.25 21.05 -8.54
N THR A 102 19.74 19.93 -8.00
CA THR A 102 21.14 19.65 -7.64
C THR A 102 21.95 19.05 -8.80
N GLY A 103 21.36 18.88 -9.98
CA GLY A 103 22.01 18.33 -11.18
C GLY A 103 22.06 16.80 -11.26
N ASN A 104 21.44 16.07 -10.31
CA ASN A 104 21.43 14.62 -10.33
C ASN A 104 20.31 14.10 -11.26
N ARG A 105 20.64 13.19 -12.17
CA ARG A 105 19.67 12.59 -13.10
C ARG A 105 19.45 11.12 -12.72
N PRO A 106 18.30 10.76 -12.11
CA PRO A 106 18.04 9.37 -11.77
C PRO A 106 17.86 8.55 -13.06
N VAL A 107 18.50 7.39 -13.11
CA VAL A 107 18.37 6.43 -14.21
C VAL A 107 17.49 5.29 -13.72
N TYR A 108 16.37 5.06 -14.41
CA TYR A 108 15.42 3.98 -14.10
C TYR A 108 15.53 2.89 -15.14
N LYS A 109 15.55 1.62 -14.72
CA LYS A 109 15.46 0.48 -15.62
C LYS A 109 14.00 0.07 -15.73
N VAL A 110 13.40 0.26 -16.90
CA VAL A 110 12.00 -0.10 -17.15
C VAL A 110 11.96 -1.48 -17.79
N SER A 111 11.60 -2.48 -16.99
CA SER A 111 11.54 -3.88 -17.40
C SER A 111 10.11 -4.41 -17.56
N PHE A 112 9.11 -3.52 -17.62
CA PHE A 112 7.69 -3.88 -17.75
C PHE A 112 7.34 -4.30 -19.19
N SER A 113 7.93 -5.41 -19.64
CA SER A 113 7.54 -6.09 -20.87
C SER A 113 6.36 -7.05 -20.61
N LEU A 114 5.54 -7.30 -21.64
CA LEU A 114 4.47 -8.30 -21.64
C LEU A 114 4.92 -9.68 -21.12
N PHE A 115 6.22 -10.00 -21.25
CA PHE A 115 6.82 -11.23 -20.72
C PHE A 115 6.84 -11.27 -19.18
N SER A 116 7.11 -10.14 -18.51
CA SER A 116 7.05 -10.06 -17.05
C SER A 116 5.61 -10.18 -16.58
N PHE A 117 4.66 -9.53 -17.25
CA PHE A 117 3.24 -9.68 -16.93
C PHE A 117 2.76 -11.14 -17.04
N PHE A 118 3.19 -11.87 -18.06
CA PHE A 118 2.83 -13.29 -18.24
C PHE A 118 3.42 -14.18 -17.14
N LEU A 119 4.70 -14.03 -16.81
CA LEU A 119 5.34 -14.78 -15.71
C LEU A 119 4.70 -14.51 -14.34
N TYR A 120 4.12 -13.33 -14.15
CA TYR A 120 3.40 -12.96 -12.93
C TYR A 120 1.97 -13.48 -12.90
N PHE A 121 1.21 -13.33 -13.99
CA PHE A 121 -0.24 -13.57 -13.97
C PHE A 121 -0.59 -15.05 -13.94
N THR A 122 0.21 -15.92 -14.58
CA THR A 122 -0.09 -17.37 -14.63
C THR A 122 -0.01 -18.05 -13.25
N PRO A 123 1.06 -17.89 -12.45
CA PRO A 123 1.12 -18.50 -11.12
C PRO A 123 0.18 -17.83 -10.11
N ALA A 124 0.01 -16.50 -10.16
CA ALA A 124 -0.89 -15.77 -9.25
C ALA A 124 -2.37 -16.14 -9.48
N CYS A 125 -2.81 -16.25 -10.74
CA CYS A 125 -4.15 -16.67 -11.09
C CYS A 125 -4.45 -18.09 -10.60
N ASN A 126 -3.48 -19.01 -10.72
CA ASN A 126 -3.63 -20.39 -10.28
C ASN A 126 -3.69 -20.54 -8.74
N GLN A 127 -2.97 -19.71 -7.99
CA GLN A 127 -3.06 -19.66 -6.53
C GLN A 127 -4.39 -19.08 -6.03
N ILE A 128 -4.89 -18.02 -6.67
CA ILE A 128 -6.19 -17.42 -6.33
C ILE A 128 -7.33 -18.40 -6.61
N THR A 129 -7.33 -19.09 -7.76
CA THR A 129 -8.34 -20.12 -8.07
C THR A 129 -8.32 -21.27 -7.05
N ARG A 130 -7.15 -21.70 -6.59
CA ARG A 130 -7.05 -22.76 -5.56
C ARG A 130 -7.50 -22.29 -4.18
N TYR A 131 -7.18 -21.05 -3.78
CA TYR A 131 -7.58 -20.53 -2.47
C TYR A 131 -9.10 -20.33 -2.37
N ILE A 132 -9.75 -19.90 -3.46
CA ILE A 132 -11.20 -19.76 -3.53
C ILE A 132 -11.90 -21.13 -3.52
N HIS A 133 -11.37 -22.14 -4.22
CA HIS A 133 -11.96 -23.49 -4.25
C HIS A 133 -11.78 -24.27 -2.93
N ILE A 134 -10.86 -23.87 -2.06
CA ILE A 134 -10.65 -24.52 -0.75
C ILE A 134 -11.52 -23.89 0.36
N HIS A 135 -12.02 -22.67 0.15
CA HIS A 135 -12.74 -21.89 1.17
C HIS A 135 -14.19 -21.50 0.81
N LEU A 136 -14.70 -21.89 -0.36
CA LEU A 136 -16.13 -21.95 -0.71
C LEU A 136 -16.60 -23.41 -0.73
#